data_AF-A0A2I7N423-F1
#
_entry.id   AF-A0A2I7N423-F1
#
_cell.length_a   1.000
_cell.length_b   1.000
_cell.length_c   1.000
_cell.angle_alpha   90.00
_cell.angle_beta   90.00
_cell.angle_gamma   90.00
#
_symmetry.space_group_name_H-M   'P 1'
#
loop_
_entity.id
_entity.type
_entity.pdbx_description
1 polymer ?
#
loop_
_entity_poly.entity_id
_entity_poly.type
_entity_poly.pdbx_seq_one_letter_code
_entity_poly.pdbx_strand_id
1 'polypeptide(L)'
;MNLNYLYKKLLLMIVIQSAYADCDFIITNYTNYPLTAKVGIFASLDKNIESTVRVKPNSSTATRVKSDYNCTDSNNLGMGLSYLRFPNDPNGAGANYSPEKGVINLMGKATGEKSGRPLVTDNGMPVWLSVATSRAVNNKTFEVEINYVGRPNRFSAGTD
;
A
#
# COMPACT_ATOMS: atom_id res chain seq x y z
N MET A 1 -17.99 -7.62 51.24
CA MET A 1 -17.06 -7.49 50.09
C MET A 1 -16.92 -6.01 49.76
N ASN A 2 -15.70 -5.48 49.82
CA ASN A 2 -15.43 -4.04 49.86
C ASN A 2 -15.40 -3.46 48.44
N LEU A 3 -16.37 -2.60 48.10
CA LEU A 3 -16.61 -2.05 46.74
C LEU A 3 -15.34 -1.39 46.14
N ASN A 4 -14.50 -0.81 47.01
CA ASN A 4 -13.24 -0.15 46.62
C ASN A 4 -12.16 -1.10 46.09
N TYR A 5 -12.25 -2.41 46.37
CA TYR A 5 -11.27 -3.39 45.91
C TYR A 5 -11.52 -3.82 44.46
N LEU A 6 -12.79 -3.79 44.00
CA LEU A 6 -13.14 -4.08 42.61
C LEU A 6 -12.71 -2.93 41.67
N TYR A 7 -12.91 -1.68 42.07
CA TYR A 7 -12.54 -0.52 41.24
C TYR A 7 -11.02 -0.44 40.98
N LYS A 8 -10.18 -0.79 41.96
CA LYS A 8 -8.72 -0.81 41.78
C LYS A 8 -8.22 -1.88 40.81
N LYS A 9 -8.90 -3.03 40.71
CA LYS A 9 -8.57 -4.04 39.68
C LYS A 9 -9.17 -3.72 38.31
N LEU A 10 -10.32 -3.04 38.27
CA LEU A 10 -10.97 -2.65 37.01
C LEU A 10 -10.19 -1.53 36.30
N LEU A 11 -9.54 -0.63 37.03
CA LEU A 11 -8.73 0.45 36.46
C LEU A 11 -7.38 -0.03 35.88
N LEU A 12 -6.94 -1.27 36.19
CA LEU A 12 -5.64 -1.80 35.78
C LEU A 12 -5.67 -2.54 34.43
N MET A 13 -6.84 -2.65 33.77
CA MET A 13 -7.02 -3.46 32.56
C MET A 13 -7.10 -2.66 31.24
N ILE A 14 -6.71 -1.38 31.24
CA ILE A 14 -6.66 -0.59 30.00
C ILE A 14 -5.31 0.11 29.88
N VAL A 15 -4.23 -0.66 30.01
CA VAL A 15 -3.06 -0.37 29.16
C VAL A 15 -3.34 -1.11 27.87
N ILE A 16 -4.14 -0.49 27.00
CA ILE A 16 -4.17 -0.87 25.58
C ILE A 16 -2.74 -0.61 25.15
N GLN A 17 -1.92 -1.67 25.10
CA GLN A 17 -0.75 -1.66 24.24
C GLN A 17 -1.31 -1.52 22.84
N SER A 18 -1.55 -0.28 22.41
CA SER A 18 -1.72 0.07 21.01
C SER A 18 -0.37 -0.21 20.39
N ALA A 19 -0.13 -1.50 20.11
CA ALA A 19 0.88 -1.91 19.16
C ALA A 19 0.43 -1.28 17.84
N TYR A 20 0.94 -0.08 17.55
CA TYR A 20 0.72 0.58 16.28
C TYR A 20 1.00 -0.44 15.19
N ALA A 21 -0.03 -0.72 14.42
CA ALA A 21 0.05 -1.59 13.28
C ALA A 21 0.49 -0.69 12.13
N ASP A 22 1.80 -0.46 12.04
CA ASP A 22 2.41 0.34 10.97
C ASP A 22 2.45 -0.47 9.67
N CYS A 23 2.22 0.20 8.54
CA CYS A 23 2.34 -0.39 7.21
C CYS A 23 3.48 0.24 6.41
N ASP A 24 4.43 -0.58 5.97
CA ASP A 24 5.52 -0.18 5.08
C ASP A 24 5.10 -0.37 3.62
N PHE A 25 5.04 0.74 2.89
CA PHE A 25 4.79 0.75 1.46
C PHE A 25 6.12 0.78 0.71
N ILE A 26 6.35 -0.23 -0.13
CA ILE A 26 7.56 -0.35 -0.93
C ILE A 26 7.18 -0.25 -2.41
N ILE A 27 7.76 0.73 -3.09
CA ILE A 27 7.52 0.99 -4.51
C ILE A 27 8.84 0.84 -5.24
N THR A 28 8.97 -0.20 -6.06
CA THR A 28 10.15 -0.42 -6.89
C THR A 28 9.90 0.12 -8.28
N ASN A 29 10.68 1.11 -8.70
CA ASN A 29 10.59 1.72 -10.01
C ASN A 29 11.77 1.29 -10.88
N TYR A 30 11.51 0.44 -11.87
CA TYR A 30 12.49 -0.03 -12.85
C TYR A 30 12.63 0.89 -14.06
N THR A 31 11.97 2.05 -14.04
CA THR A 31 11.96 2.98 -15.17
C THR A 31 12.87 4.18 -14.90
N ASN A 32 13.23 4.87 -15.98
CA ASN A 32 14.02 6.11 -15.92
C ASN A 32 13.16 7.34 -15.55
N TYR A 33 11.88 7.17 -15.23
CA TYR A 33 10.95 8.27 -15.02
C TYR A 33 10.56 8.38 -13.53
N PRO A 34 10.59 9.59 -12.94
CA PRO A 34 10.13 9.78 -11.58
C PRO A 34 8.61 9.67 -11.51
N LEU A 35 8.10 9.24 -10.36
CA LEU A 35 6.67 9.20 -10.08
C LEU A 35 6.37 9.83 -8.72
N THR A 36 5.20 10.45 -8.62
CA THR A 36 4.57 10.78 -7.35
C THR A 36 3.58 9.70 -7.03
N ALA A 37 3.75 9.04 -5.90
CA ALA A 37 2.79 8.13 -5.33
C ALA A 37 2.19 8.74 -4.07
N LYS A 38 0.95 8.36 -3.77
CA LYS A 38 0.32 8.62 -2.49
C LYS A 38 -0.13 7.30 -1.92
N VAL A 39 0.38 6.98 -0.74
CA VAL A 39 0.10 5.73 -0.05
C VAL A 39 -0.70 6.02 1.21
N GLY A 40 -1.50 5.07 1.65
CA GLY A 40 -2.29 5.28 2.85
C GLY A 40 -3.18 4.12 3.23
N ILE A 41 -3.93 4.37 4.29
CA ILE A 41 -4.91 3.47 4.88
C ILE A 41 -6.23 4.21 5.03
N PHE A 42 -7.32 3.60 4.57
CA PHE A 42 -8.67 4.08 4.84
C PHE A 42 -8.97 3.97 6.33
N ALA A 43 -9.22 5.08 7.03
CA ALA A 43 -9.42 5.09 8.48
C ALA A 43 -10.88 5.33 8.89
N SER A 44 -11.62 6.13 8.12
CA SER A 44 -13.08 6.30 8.18
C SER A 44 -13.60 6.81 6.84
N LEU A 45 -14.92 6.91 6.70
CA LEU A 45 -15.57 7.37 5.45
C LEU A 45 -15.03 8.72 4.94
N ASP A 46 -14.66 9.61 5.85
CA ASP A 46 -14.18 10.97 5.52
C ASP A 46 -12.70 11.18 5.91
N LYS A 47 -11.99 10.13 6.32
CA LYS A 47 -10.62 10.25 6.82
C LYS A 47 -9.73 9.12 6.32
N ASN A 48 -8.63 9.52 5.70
CA ASN A 48 -7.53 8.64 5.34
C ASN A 48 -6.27 9.04 6.11
N ILE A 49 -5.43 8.07 6.43
CA ILE A 49 -4.06 8.31 6.89
C ILE A 49 -3.18 8.12 5.66
N GLU A 50 -2.58 9.21 5.16
CA GLU A 50 -1.89 9.21 3.87
C GLU A 50 -0.51 9.86 3.96
N SER A 51 0.39 9.43 3.08
CA SER A 51 1.67 10.07 2.83
C SER A 51 1.92 10.21 1.33
N THR A 52 2.46 11.34 0.91
CA THR A 52 2.89 11.57 -0.48
C THR A 52 4.38 11.27 -0.59
N VAL A 53 4.75 10.45 -1.57
CA VAL A 53 6.11 9.94 -1.75
C VAL A 53 6.57 10.20 -3.18
N ARG A 54 7.79 10.71 -3.32
CA ARG A 54 8.49 10.79 -4.61
C ARG A 54 9.29 9.50 -4.82
N VAL A 55 8.92 8.75 -5.85
CA VAL A 55 9.56 7.51 -6.25
C VAL A 55 10.63 7.84 -7.29
N LYS A 56 11.90 7.62 -6.92
CA LYS A 56 13.03 7.93 -7.80
C LYS A 56 13.13 6.89 -8.93
N PRO A 57 13.64 7.28 -10.12
CA PRO A 57 13.98 6.35 -11.18
C PRO A 57 14.93 5.23 -10.71
N ASN A 58 14.81 4.03 -11.30
CA ASN A 58 15.69 2.88 -11.08
C ASN A 58 16.00 2.58 -9.60
N SER A 59 14.99 2.64 -8.74
CA SER A 59 15.18 2.50 -7.29
C SER A 59 13.94 1.97 -6.59
N SER A 60 14.13 1.45 -5.38
CA SER A 60 13.05 1.13 -4.45
C SER A 60 12.90 2.25 -3.43
N THR A 61 11.67 2.74 -3.26
CA THR A 61 11.31 3.72 -2.24
C THR A 61 10.42 3.06 -1.20
N ALA A 62 10.86 3.08 0.07
CA ALA A 62 10.08 2.61 1.19
C ALA A 62 9.56 3.78 2.02
N THR A 63 8.28 3.77 2.38
CA THR A 63 7.72 4.71 3.35
C THR A 63 6.84 3.98 4.34
N ARG A 64 6.84 4.43 5.59
CA ARG A 64 5.95 3.93 6.64
C ARG A 64 4.73 4.83 6.80
N VAL A 65 3.55 4.23 6.85
CA VAL A 65 2.31 4.90 7.27
C VAL A 65 1.96 4.36 8.66
N LYS A 66 1.87 5.26 9.65
CA LYS A 66 1.52 4.90 11.02
C LYS A 66 0.02 4.84 11.19
N SER A 67 -0.48 3.73 11.73
CA SER A 67 -1.91 3.47 11.87
C SER A 67 -2.20 2.49 12.99
N ASP A 68 -3.47 2.39 13.36
CA ASP A 68 -3.98 1.34 14.23
C ASP A 68 -4.35 0.06 13.43
N TYR A 69 -4.05 0.01 12.13
CA TYR A 69 -4.41 -1.08 11.21
C TYR A 69 -3.17 -1.61 10.46
N ASN A 70 -3.01 -2.93 10.40
CA ASN A 70 -1.97 -3.59 9.58
C ASN A 70 -2.25 -3.41 8.09
N CYS A 71 -1.28 -3.71 7.21
CA CYS A 71 -1.49 -3.54 5.77
C CYS A 71 -2.63 -4.40 5.21
N THR A 72 -2.91 -5.53 5.85
CA THR A 72 -3.93 -6.52 5.47
C THR A 72 -5.19 -6.46 6.32
N ASP A 73 -5.28 -5.50 7.25
CA ASP A 73 -6.47 -5.37 8.09
C ASP A 73 -7.62 -4.78 7.28
N SER A 74 -8.83 -5.24 7.56
CA SER A 74 -10.04 -4.58 7.09
C SER A 74 -11.21 -4.92 7.97
N ASN A 75 -12.17 -4.01 8.07
CA ASN A 75 -13.49 -4.32 8.61
C ASN A 75 -14.59 -4.19 7.54
N ASN A 76 -15.83 -4.49 7.93
CA ASN A 76 -17.00 -4.45 7.05
C ASN A 76 -17.28 -3.08 6.42
N LEU A 77 -16.68 -2.01 6.94
CA LEU A 77 -16.80 -0.65 6.40
C LEU A 77 -15.62 -0.27 5.49
N GLY A 78 -14.69 -1.20 5.22
CA GLY A 78 -13.48 -0.96 4.43
C GLY A 78 -12.39 -0.18 5.17
N MET A 79 -12.54 0.08 6.48
CA MET A 79 -11.49 0.71 7.28
C MET A 79 -10.34 -0.28 7.50
N GLY A 80 -9.11 0.22 7.55
CA GLY A 80 -7.87 -0.56 7.57
C GLY A 80 -7.32 -0.90 6.19
N LEU A 81 -8.10 -0.65 5.12
CA LEU A 81 -7.69 -1.02 3.77
C LEU A 81 -6.50 -0.17 3.29
N SER A 82 -5.36 -0.83 3.10
CA SER A 82 -4.16 -0.22 2.54
C SER A 82 -4.27 0.01 1.04
N TYR A 83 -3.81 1.16 0.59
CA TYR A 83 -3.86 1.52 -0.82
C TYR A 83 -2.69 2.42 -1.22
N LEU A 84 -2.49 2.47 -2.53
CA LEU A 84 -1.53 3.29 -3.23
C LEU A 84 -2.21 3.89 -4.47
N ARG A 85 -1.99 5.18 -4.73
CA ARG A 85 -2.48 5.88 -5.92
C ARG A 85 -1.38 6.73 -6.56
N PHE A 86 -1.44 6.90 -7.87
CA PHE A 86 -0.59 7.82 -8.61
C PHE A 86 -1.39 9.07 -8.98
N PRO A 87 -1.35 10.15 -8.19
CA PRO A 87 -2.24 11.31 -8.38
C PRO A 87 -2.05 12.05 -9.71
N ASN A 88 -0.89 11.92 -10.36
CA ASN A 88 -0.61 12.54 -11.65
C ASN A 88 -1.03 11.66 -12.84
N ASP A 89 -1.49 10.43 -12.59
CA ASP A 89 -2.04 9.57 -13.63
C ASP A 89 -3.50 9.96 -13.94
N PRO A 90 -3.84 10.28 -15.20
CA PRO A 90 -5.17 10.73 -15.58
C PRO A 90 -6.24 9.63 -15.54
N ASN A 91 -5.83 8.35 -15.49
CA ASN A 91 -6.73 7.20 -15.42
C ASN A 91 -6.89 6.67 -13.98
N GLY A 92 -6.31 7.34 -12.98
CA GLY A 92 -6.37 6.91 -11.59
C GLY A 92 -5.68 5.58 -11.33
N ALA A 93 -4.56 5.31 -12.01
CA ALA A 93 -3.76 4.12 -11.75
C ALA A 93 -3.35 4.02 -10.27
N GLY A 94 -3.37 2.80 -9.75
CA GLY A 94 -3.10 2.54 -8.34
C GLY A 94 -3.27 1.08 -7.97
N ALA A 95 -3.21 0.82 -6.68
CA ALA A 95 -3.29 -0.51 -6.12
C ALA A 95 -3.96 -0.44 -4.74
N ASN A 96 -4.78 -1.43 -4.40
CA ASN A 96 -5.42 -1.49 -3.09
C ASN A 96 -5.51 -2.93 -2.59
N TYR A 97 -5.40 -3.13 -1.28
CA TYR A 97 -5.56 -4.45 -0.69
C TYR A 97 -7.00 -4.95 -0.84
N SER A 98 -7.16 -6.23 -1.16
CA SER A 98 -8.43 -6.93 -1.28
C SER A 98 -8.53 -7.98 -0.17
N PRO A 99 -9.26 -7.68 0.92
CA PRO A 99 -9.38 -8.60 2.05
C PRO A 99 -10.01 -9.94 1.67
N GLU A 100 -11.04 -9.91 0.82
CA GLU A 100 -11.74 -11.10 0.34
C GLU A 100 -10.81 -12.08 -0.40
N LYS A 101 -9.87 -11.54 -1.19
CA LYS A 101 -8.96 -12.34 -2.02
C LYS A 101 -7.58 -12.55 -1.38
N GLY A 102 -7.26 -11.81 -0.31
CA GLY A 102 -5.94 -11.81 0.32
C GLY A 102 -4.82 -11.36 -0.63
N VAL A 103 -5.11 -10.46 -1.58
CA VAL A 103 -4.16 -9.98 -2.59
C VAL A 103 -4.29 -8.47 -2.83
N ILE A 104 -3.32 -7.89 -3.53
CA ILE A 104 -3.42 -6.52 -4.05
C ILE A 104 -4.23 -6.53 -5.36
N ASN A 105 -5.26 -5.71 -5.44
CA ASN A 105 -5.99 -5.40 -6.68
C ASN A 105 -5.37 -4.16 -7.34
N LEU A 106 -5.24 -4.21 -8.66
CA LEU A 106 -4.75 -3.07 -9.45
C LEU A 106 -5.90 -2.25 -10.02
N MET A 107 -5.80 -0.93 -9.84
CA MET A 107 -6.74 0.10 -10.26
C MET A 107 -6.22 0.86 -11.48
N GLY A 108 -7.13 1.49 -12.22
CA GLY A 108 -6.82 2.31 -13.39
C GLY A 108 -7.54 1.82 -14.65
N LYS A 109 -7.05 2.25 -15.82
CA LYS A 109 -7.63 1.88 -17.12
C LYS A 109 -7.59 0.35 -17.33
N ALA A 110 -8.75 -0.24 -17.58
CA ALA A 110 -8.87 -1.65 -17.91
C ALA A 110 -8.33 -1.94 -19.31
N THR A 111 -7.46 -2.95 -19.42
CA THR A 111 -6.84 -3.38 -20.69
C THR A 111 -7.12 -4.85 -21.04
N GLY A 112 -7.83 -5.58 -20.17
CA GLY A 112 -7.99 -7.03 -20.26
C GLY A 112 -6.84 -7.83 -19.63
N GLU A 113 -5.69 -7.20 -19.38
CA GLU A 113 -4.54 -7.82 -18.73
C GLU A 113 -4.73 -7.92 -17.21
N LYS A 114 -4.48 -9.11 -16.65
CA LYS A 114 -4.55 -9.33 -15.19
C LYS A 114 -3.23 -9.00 -14.48
N SER A 115 -2.11 -9.04 -15.21
CA SER A 115 -0.75 -8.90 -14.68
C SER A 115 -0.34 -7.46 -14.36
N GLY A 116 -1.12 -6.46 -14.80
CA GLY A 116 -0.80 -5.07 -14.55
C GLY A 116 -1.82 -4.07 -15.05
N ARG A 117 -1.49 -2.78 -14.88
CA ARG A 117 -2.26 -1.64 -15.38
C ARG A 117 -1.33 -0.64 -16.05
N PRO A 118 -1.76 0.00 -17.14
CA PRO A 118 -1.03 1.14 -17.67
C PRO A 118 -1.06 2.28 -16.63
N LEU A 119 0.07 2.97 -16.54
CA LEU A 119 0.30 4.12 -15.66
C LEU A 119 1.04 5.19 -16.45
N VAL A 120 0.75 6.46 -16.20
CA VAL A 120 1.43 7.63 -16.74
C VAL A 120 2.25 8.26 -15.61
N THR A 121 3.54 8.41 -15.85
CA THR A 121 4.50 9.03 -14.91
C THR A 121 4.31 10.56 -14.82
N ASP A 122 5.00 11.20 -13.88
CA ASP A 122 4.89 12.64 -13.61
C ASP A 122 5.22 13.52 -14.84
N ASN A 123 6.02 13.02 -15.77
CA ASN A 123 6.40 13.71 -17.01
C ASN A 123 5.61 13.24 -18.24
N GLY A 124 4.52 12.49 -18.06
CA GLY A 124 3.64 12.05 -19.14
C GLY A 124 4.08 10.75 -19.84
N MET A 125 5.17 10.10 -19.39
CA MET A 125 5.67 8.89 -20.05
C MET A 125 4.88 7.65 -19.60
N PRO A 126 4.50 6.75 -20.53
CA PRO A 126 3.74 5.56 -20.20
C PRO A 126 4.64 4.49 -19.58
N VAL A 127 4.14 3.87 -18.53
CA VAL A 127 4.76 2.77 -17.76
C VAL A 127 3.70 1.74 -17.38
N TRP A 128 4.12 0.68 -16.72
CA TRP A 128 3.29 -0.46 -16.35
C TRP A 128 3.35 -0.70 -14.85
N LEU A 129 2.21 -0.54 -14.17
CA LEU A 129 2.05 -0.87 -12.76
C LEU A 129 1.73 -2.36 -12.62
N SER A 130 2.50 -3.06 -11.78
CA SER A 130 2.26 -4.46 -11.42
C SER A 130 2.52 -4.69 -9.92
N VAL A 131 2.27 -5.91 -9.47
CA VAL A 131 2.52 -6.36 -8.10
C VAL A 131 3.74 -7.29 -8.12
N ALA A 132 4.68 -7.12 -7.19
CA ALA A 132 5.87 -7.96 -7.09
C ALA A 132 5.51 -9.40 -6.69
N THR A 133 5.43 -10.32 -7.66
CA THR A 133 5.06 -11.74 -7.45
C THR A 133 3.67 -11.96 -6.82
N SER A 134 3.30 -13.21 -6.53
CA SER A 134 1.90 -13.57 -6.29
C SER A 134 1.29 -13.05 -4.98
N ARG A 135 2.06 -12.44 -4.06
CA ARG A 135 1.59 -11.91 -2.75
C ARG A 135 2.49 -10.84 -2.15
N ALA A 136 2.66 -9.71 -2.82
CA ALA A 136 3.48 -8.60 -2.32
C ALA A 136 2.85 -7.80 -1.15
N VAL A 137 1.93 -8.42 -0.39
CA VAL A 137 1.31 -7.81 0.78
C VAL A 137 1.27 -8.82 1.92
N ASN A 138 1.71 -8.39 3.09
CA ASN A 138 1.55 -9.10 4.36
C ASN A 138 1.15 -8.08 5.43
N ASN A 139 1.01 -8.50 6.69
CA ASN A 139 0.53 -7.60 7.76
C ASN A 139 1.35 -6.31 7.91
N LYS A 140 2.63 -6.28 7.48
CA LYS A 140 3.52 -5.13 7.64
C LYS A 140 3.99 -4.49 6.36
N THR A 141 3.92 -5.17 5.21
CA THR A 141 4.39 -4.62 3.94
C THR A 141 3.34 -4.65 2.85
N PHE A 142 3.33 -3.60 2.02
CA PHE A 142 2.54 -3.46 0.80
C PHE A 142 3.48 -3.06 -0.34
N GLU A 143 3.63 -3.91 -1.34
CA GLU A 143 4.68 -3.74 -2.35
C GLU A 143 4.13 -3.74 -3.78
N VAL A 144 4.63 -2.83 -4.61
CA VAL A 144 4.28 -2.72 -6.03
C VAL A 144 5.50 -2.42 -6.89
N GLU A 145 5.38 -2.68 -8.18
CA GLU A 145 6.44 -2.49 -9.16
C GLU A 145 5.97 -1.59 -10.30
N ILE A 146 6.85 -0.69 -10.73
CA ILE A 146 6.68 0.13 -11.93
C ILE A 146 7.70 -0.31 -12.97
N ASN A 147 7.18 -0.74 -14.11
CA ASN A 147 7.89 -1.38 -15.20
C ASN A 147 7.75 -0.59 -16.51
N TYR A 148 8.60 -0.89 -17.49
CA TYR A 148 8.33 -0.41 -18.86
C TYR A 148 7.11 -1.12 -19.45
N VAL A 149 6.34 -0.42 -20.30
CA VAL A 149 5.18 -1.02 -20.99
C VAL A 149 5.62 -2.25 -21.79
N GLY A 150 4.88 -3.34 -21.64
CA GLY A 150 5.16 -4.61 -22.34
C GLY A 150 6.31 -5.43 -21.79
N ARG A 151 6.91 -5.05 -20.65
CA ARG A 151 7.99 -5.82 -19.99
C ARG A 151 7.79 -5.89 -18.48
N PRO A 152 7.22 -6.97 -17.91
CA PRO A 152 7.39 -7.23 -16.49
C PRO A 152 8.88 -7.52 -16.24
N ASN A 153 9.62 -6.55 -15.71
CA ASN A 153 11.00 -6.80 -15.31
C ASN A 153 10.94 -7.61 -14.02
N ARG A 154 11.39 -8.86 -14.07
CA ARG A 154 11.97 -9.48 -12.89
C ARG A 154 13.34 -8.83 -12.72
N PHE A 155 13.74 -8.47 -11.51
CA PHE A 155 15.18 -8.43 -11.23
C PHE A 155 15.74 -9.80 -11.62
N SER A 156 16.30 -9.92 -12.83
CA SER A 156 17.44 -10.80 -13.00
C SER A 156 18.57 -10.03 -12.34
N ALA A 157 18.66 -10.12 -11.02
CA ALA A 157 19.94 -9.97 -10.35
C ALA A 157 20.80 -11.13 -10.85
N GLY A 158 21.38 -10.91 -12.01
CA GLY A 158 22.27 -11.81 -12.71
C GLY A 158 23.33 -10.93 -13.31
N THR A 159 24.33 -10.59 -12.50
CA THR A 159 25.71 -10.38 -12.93
C THR A 159 26.57 -10.57 -11.69
N ASP A 160 27.24 -11.72 -11.71
CA ASP A 160 28.24 -12.35 -10.83
C ASP A 160 27.77 -13.05 -9.54
#